data_AF-A0A1X2LXE1-F1
#
_entry.id   AF-A0A1X2LXE1-F1
#
_cell.length_a   1.000
_cell.length_b   1.000
_cell.length_c   1.000
_cell.angle_alpha   90.00
_cell.angle_beta   90.00
_cell.angle_gamma   90.00
#
_symmetry.space_group_name_H-M   'P 1'
#
loop_
_entity.id
_entity.type
_entity.pdbx_description
1 polymer ?
#
loop_
_entity_poly.entity_id
_entity_poly.type
_entity_poly.pdbx_seq_one_letter_code
_entity_poly.pdbx_strand_id
1 'polypeptide(L)'
;MCGRCAEPAQLVAPADRTLATPLVAGDRTVWLLSLGGPATDRLLFRVAASVDAAVNEVVAFWGADWSHDISVVATGTDEQFRAAAGGGLASQWTDIAAVTVVDRIDPARRAAVGQRIVFAPGAAHMSETGLRIVLAHELFHYAARTDTALDAPRWLTEGVADFVARPKTTLPTDAVSVVQSMPSDTDLDTPGPQRSLAYDRAWWFARFVADAYGTAKLRELYLATCGVGHSDLATATRQVLGIDAAGLLARWQRWLAD
;
A
#
# COMPACT_ATOMS: atom_id res chain seq x y z
N MET A 1 42.11 2.13 -41.52
CA MET A 1 41.26 3.34 -41.65
C MET A 1 39.92 2.88 -42.21
N CYS A 2 38.74 3.07 -41.62
CA CYS A 2 38.29 3.67 -40.37
C CYS A 2 37.06 2.87 -39.90
N GLY A 3 36.93 2.73 -38.57
CA GLY A 3 35.79 2.09 -37.93
C GLY A 3 34.50 2.88 -38.11
N ARG A 4 33.38 2.17 -38.08
CA ARG A 4 32.04 2.76 -38.05
C ARG A 4 31.89 3.56 -36.75
N CYS A 5 31.69 4.87 -36.86
CA CYS A 5 31.22 5.67 -35.74
C CYS A 5 29.79 5.23 -35.41
N ALA A 6 29.59 4.75 -34.19
CA ALA A 6 28.25 4.63 -33.62
C ALA A 6 27.72 6.03 -33.30
N GLU A 7 26.49 6.32 -33.72
CA GLU A 7 25.78 7.53 -33.31
C GLU A 7 25.59 7.52 -31.79
N PRO A 8 25.85 8.64 -31.08
CA PRO A 8 25.56 8.73 -29.67
C PRO A 8 24.05 8.69 -29.46
N ALA A 9 23.60 7.85 -28.53
CA ALA A 9 22.23 7.85 -28.05
C ALA A 9 21.85 9.26 -27.58
N GLN A 10 20.92 9.90 -28.28
CA GLN A 10 20.33 11.16 -27.85
C GLN A 10 19.63 10.93 -26.51
N LEU A 11 20.16 11.56 -25.45
CA LEU A 11 19.40 11.79 -24.23
C LEU A 11 18.16 12.59 -24.63
N VAL A 12 17.00 11.94 -24.58
CA VAL A 12 15.72 12.64 -24.56
C VAL A 12 15.67 13.42 -23.26
N ALA A 13 15.92 14.73 -23.33
CA ALA A 13 15.64 15.63 -22.21
C ALA A 13 14.15 15.52 -21.85
N PRO A 14 13.78 15.41 -20.57
CA PRO A 14 12.38 15.36 -20.20
C PRO A 14 11.72 16.68 -20.61
N ALA A 15 10.70 16.59 -21.47
CA ALA A 15 9.82 17.70 -21.79
C ALA A 15 9.27 18.32 -20.50
N ASP A 16 9.14 19.65 -20.49
CA ASP A 16 8.69 20.49 -19.38
C ASP A 16 7.64 19.79 -18.51
N ARG A 17 8.10 19.28 -17.36
CA ARG A 17 7.22 18.77 -16.31
C ARG A 17 6.78 19.97 -15.50
N THR A 18 5.58 20.48 -15.76
CA THR A 18 4.98 21.48 -14.89
C THR A 18 4.76 20.85 -13.52
N LEU A 19 5.70 21.08 -12.60
CA LEU A 19 5.46 20.78 -11.19
C LEU A 19 4.37 21.75 -10.74
N ALA A 20 3.19 21.22 -10.44
CA ALA A 20 2.18 21.98 -9.75
C ALA A 20 2.76 22.49 -8.42
N THR A 21 2.34 23.68 -7.99
CA THR A 21 2.62 24.17 -6.63
C THR A 21 2.27 23.07 -5.63
N PRO A 22 3.18 22.69 -4.72
CA PRO A 22 2.85 21.67 -3.73
C PRO A 22 1.68 22.14 -2.87
N LEU A 23 0.81 21.21 -2.50
CA LEU A 23 -0.26 21.47 -1.53
C LEU A 23 0.18 21.05 -0.14
N VAL A 24 -0.44 21.64 0.87
CA VAL A 24 -0.20 21.29 2.27
C VAL A 24 -1.34 20.42 2.75
N ALA A 25 -1.00 19.27 3.34
CA ALA A 25 -1.93 18.35 3.97
C ALA A 25 -1.55 18.15 5.44
N GLY A 26 -2.25 18.83 6.35
CA GLY A 26 -1.82 18.97 7.75
C GLY A 26 -0.45 19.67 7.85
N ASP A 27 0.56 18.93 8.31
CA ASP A 27 1.97 19.35 8.42
C ASP A 27 2.86 18.76 7.32
N ARG A 28 2.26 18.22 6.25
CA ARG A 28 2.95 17.54 5.14
C ARG A 28 2.86 18.35 3.86
N THR A 29 3.92 18.29 3.07
CA THR A 29 3.99 18.82 1.71
C THR A 29 3.67 17.69 0.74
N VAL A 30 2.69 17.90 -0.14
CA VAL A 30 2.29 16.92 -1.14
C VAL A 30 2.58 17.43 -2.55
N TRP A 31 3.41 16.69 -3.26
CA TRP A 31 3.83 16.95 -4.63
C TRP A 31 2.98 16.10 -5.58
N LEU A 32 2.25 16.74 -6.50
CA LEU A 32 1.39 16.08 -7.47
C LEU A 32 2.00 16.20 -8.87
N LEU A 33 2.26 15.07 -9.52
CA LEU A 33 2.85 15.00 -10.86
C LEU A 33 1.92 14.30 -11.84
N SER A 34 1.52 15.03 -12.89
CA SER A 34 0.67 14.54 -13.98
C SER A 34 1.54 14.10 -15.15
N LEU A 35 1.34 12.86 -15.65
CA LEU A 35 2.03 12.34 -16.84
C LEU A 35 1.10 12.12 -18.06
N GLY A 36 -0.20 12.38 -17.92
CA GLY A 36 -1.23 11.99 -18.89
C GLY A 36 -2.19 13.10 -19.33
N GLY A 37 -1.94 14.36 -18.98
CA GLY A 37 -2.79 15.50 -19.35
C GLY A 37 -4.13 15.55 -18.60
N PRO A 38 -5.24 15.98 -19.22
CA PRO A 38 -6.47 16.36 -18.50
C PRO A 38 -7.11 15.26 -17.64
N ALA A 39 -6.96 13.99 -18.02
CA ALA A 39 -7.50 12.87 -17.24
C ALA A 39 -6.71 12.66 -15.94
N THR A 40 -5.38 12.72 -16.00
CA THR A 40 -4.52 12.64 -14.81
C THR A 40 -4.63 13.90 -13.95
N ASP A 41 -4.82 15.08 -14.54
CA ASP A 41 -5.06 16.32 -13.79
C ASP A 41 -6.36 16.24 -12.97
N ARG A 42 -7.44 15.71 -13.57
CA ARG A 42 -8.70 15.47 -12.86
C ARG A 42 -8.56 14.45 -11.73
N LEU A 43 -7.79 13.39 -11.95
CA LEU A 43 -7.49 12.40 -10.91
C LEU A 43 -6.72 13.06 -9.75
N LEU A 44 -5.67 13.84 -10.05
CA LEU A 44 -4.87 14.52 -9.04
C LEU A 44 -5.66 15.59 -8.26
N PHE A 45 -6.61 16.27 -8.90
CA PHE A 45 -7.55 17.15 -8.19
C PHE A 45 -8.38 16.39 -7.14
N ARG A 46 -8.86 15.18 -7.47
CA ARG A 46 -9.60 14.32 -6.54
C ARG A 46 -8.71 13.75 -5.43
N VAL A 47 -7.46 13.42 -5.75
CA VAL A 47 -6.44 13.04 -4.76
C VAL A 47 -6.18 14.20 -3.79
N ALA A 48 -5.97 15.41 -4.30
CA ALA A 48 -5.76 16.62 -3.50
C ALA A 48 -6.91 16.85 -2.50
N ALA A 49 -8.15 16.59 -2.92
CA ALA A 49 -9.32 16.72 -2.06
C ALA A 49 -9.41 15.65 -0.95
N SER A 50 -8.69 14.53 -1.10
CA SER A 50 -8.80 13.36 -0.20
C SER A 50 -7.55 13.12 0.65
N VAL A 51 -6.41 13.73 0.31
CA VAL A 51 -5.11 13.41 0.93
C VAL A 51 -5.04 13.80 2.40
N ASP A 52 -5.68 14.89 2.82
CA ASP A 52 -5.77 15.26 4.25
C ASP A 52 -6.43 14.16 5.08
N ALA A 53 -7.55 13.62 4.59
CA ALA A 53 -8.26 12.54 5.27
C ALA A 53 -7.39 11.27 5.34
N ALA A 54 -6.72 10.92 4.24
CA ALA A 54 -5.80 9.78 4.19
C ALA A 54 -4.63 9.95 5.16
N VAL A 55 -4.01 11.14 5.24
CA VAL A 55 -2.94 11.46 6.21
C VAL A 55 -3.45 11.27 7.63
N ASN A 56 -4.65 11.77 7.96
CA ASN A 56 -5.23 11.61 9.29
C ASN A 56 -5.52 10.15 9.64
N GLU A 57 -6.05 9.35 8.71
CA GLU A 57 -6.28 7.91 8.88
C GLU A 57 -4.96 7.17 9.16
N VAL A 58 -3.90 7.46 8.40
CA VAL A 58 -2.57 6.88 8.60
C VAL A 58 -1.95 7.32 9.91
N VAL A 59 -2.00 8.61 10.26
CA VAL A 59 -1.45 9.13 11.52
C VAL A 59 -2.18 8.53 12.73
N ALA A 60 -3.49 8.34 12.65
CA ALA A 60 -4.28 7.76 13.75
C ALA A 60 -3.87 6.30 14.05
N PHE A 61 -3.45 5.54 13.04
CA PHE A 61 -3.00 4.16 13.22
C PHE A 61 -1.48 4.04 13.45
N TRP A 62 -0.67 4.64 12.57
CA TRP A 62 0.78 4.47 12.51
C TRP A 62 1.56 5.48 13.35
N GLY A 63 0.97 6.64 13.63
CA GLY A 63 1.66 7.81 14.19
C GLY A 63 2.19 8.75 13.11
N ALA A 64 2.78 9.87 13.54
CA ALA A 64 3.20 10.95 12.64
C ALA A 64 4.67 10.88 12.19
N ASP A 65 5.47 9.99 12.78
CA ASP A 65 6.93 9.91 12.58
C ASP A 65 7.30 9.14 11.30
N TRP A 66 7.04 9.78 10.15
CA TRP A 66 7.37 9.34 8.79
C TRP A 66 7.47 10.57 7.87
N SER A 67 7.87 10.39 6.60
CA SER A 67 8.15 11.51 5.68
C SER A 67 7.06 12.57 5.65
N HIS A 68 7.46 13.83 5.80
CA HIS A 68 6.58 15.00 5.61
C HIS A 68 6.47 15.42 4.14
N ASP A 69 7.31 14.86 3.27
CA ASP A 69 7.24 15.07 1.82
C ASP A 69 6.60 13.83 1.18
N ILE A 70 5.41 14.01 0.60
CA ILE A 70 4.66 12.96 -0.10
C ILE A 70 4.68 13.27 -1.59
N SER A 71 5.07 12.30 -2.42
CA SER A 71 4.98 12.41 -3.88
C SER A 71 3.86 11.52 -4.40
N VAL A 72 2.99 12.06 -5.23
CA VAL A 72 1.94 11.32 -5.97
C VAL A 72 2.08 11.57 -7.46
N VAL A 73 2.06 10.49 -8.23
CA VAL A 73 2.18 10.50 -9.69
C VAL A 73 0.92 9.89 -10.29
N ALA A 74 0.30 10.57 -11.24
CA ALA A 74 -0.80 10.01 -12.03
C ALA A 74 -0.33 9.73 -13.46
N THR A 75 -0.53 8.50 -13.92
CA THR A 75 -0.07 8.04 -15.23
C THR A 75 -1.22 7.96 -16.24
N GLY A 76 -0.94 8.33 -17.49
CA GLY A 76 -1.92 8.34 -18.57
C GLY A 76 -1.97 7.06 -19.41
N THR A 77 -0.94 6.21 -19.33
CA THR A 77 -0.89 4.91 -20.01
C THR A 77 -0.32 3.82 -19.10
N ASP A 78 -0.64 2.56 -19.39
CA ASP A 78 -0.11 1.40 -18.65
C ASP A 78 1.42 1.30 -18.77
N GLU A 79 1.99 1.77 -19.89
CA GLU A 79 3.43 1.85 -20.07
C GLU A 79 4.06 2.89 -19.14
N GLN A 80 3.46 4.08 -19.03
CA GLN A 80 3.89 5.10 -18.08
C GLN A 80 3.77 4.60 -16.64
N PHE A 81 2.66 3.92 -16.31
CA PHE A 81 2.46 3.31 -15.00
C PHE A 81 3.58 2.34 -14.66
N ARG A 82 3.82 1.36 -15.53
CA ARG A 82 4.87 0.34 -15.36
C ARG A 82 6.26 0.96 -15.25
N ALA A 83 6.58 1.97 -16.07
CA ALA A 83 7.87 2.65 -15.98
C ALA A 83 8.03 3.39 -14.64
N ALA A 84 7.00 4.09 -14.18
CA ALA A 84 7.02 4.80 -12.90
C ALA A 84 7.02 3.86 -11.68
N ALA A 85 6.41 2.68 -11.81
CA ALA A 85 6.30 1.64 -10.79
C ALA A 85 7.55 0.74 -10.67
N GLY A 86 8.61 0.98 -11.44
CA GLY A 86 9.87 0.25 -11.35
C GLY A 86 10.04 -0.90 -12.36
N GLY A 87 9.15 -1.04 -13.34
CA GLY A 87 9.27 -2.01 -14.44
C GLY A 87 8.43 -3.28 -14.24
N GLY A 88 8.92 -4.42 -14.74
CA GLY A 88 8.21 -5.72 -14.65
C GLY A 88 7.35 -6.09 -15.86
N LEU A 89 6.71 -7.26 -15.78
CA LEU A 89 5.79 -7.78 -16.80
C LEU A 89 4.41 -7.14 -16.65
N ALA A 90 3.69 -6.92 -17.76
CA ALA A 90 2.35 -6.31 -17.73
C ALA A 90 1.37 -7.08 -16.84
N SER A 91 1.44 -8.41 -16.80
CA SER A 91 0.59 -9.27 -15.97
C SER A 91 0.73 -9.05 -14.46
N GLN A 92 1.84 -8.46 -14.00
CA GLN A 92 2.04 -8.13 -12.59
C GLN A 92 1.20 -6.93 -12.16
N TRP A 93 0.86 -6.06 -13.12
CA TRP A 93 0.15 -4.81 -12.90
C TRP A 93 -1.34 -4.88 -13.23
N THR A 94 -1.82 -6.04 -13.69
CA THR A 94 -3.25 -6.28 -13.92
C THR A 94 -4.04 -6.06 -12.63
N ASP A 95 -5.13 -5.30 -12.74
CA ASP A 95 -6.04 -4.93 -11.64
C ASP A 95 -5.42 -4.09 -10.51
N ILE A 96 -4.24 -3.49 -10.74
CA ILE A 96 -3.58 -2.59 -9.78
C ILE A 96 -3.98 -1.13 -10.07
N ALA A 97 -4.71 -0.50 -9.15
CA ALA A 97 -5.15 0.88 -9.29
C ALA A 97 -4.07 1.91 -8.93
N ALA A 98 -3.21 1.56 -7.98
CA ALA A 98 -2.05 2.35 -7.58
C ALA A 98 -1.00 1.45 -6.93
N VAL A 99 0.22 1.98 -6.76
CA VAL A 99 1.29 1.31 -6.03
C VAL A 99 2.24 2.33 -5.42
N THR A 100 2.69 2.04 -4.21
CA THR A 100 3.75 2.79 -3.53
C THR A 100 5.10 2.19 -3.85
N VAL A 101 5.97 3.00 -4.46
CA VAL A 101 7.31 2.58 -4.84
C VAL A 101 8.36 3.43 -4.16
N VAL A 102 9.55 2.86 -4.02
CA VAL A 102 10.74 3.50 -3.46
C VAL A 102 11.94 3.08 -4.29
N ASP A 103 12.82 4.01 -4.63
CA ASP A 103 14.01 3.69 -5.43
C ASP A 103 15.10 3.06 -4.55
N ARG A 104 15.21 3.51 -3.28
CA ARG A 104 16.14 2.96 -2.30
C ARG A 104 15.68 3.21 -0.86
N ILE A 105 15.91 2.23 0.01
CA ILE A 105 15.77 2.36 1.47
C ILE A 105 17.18 2.42 2.09
N ASP A 106 17.41 3.35 3.01
CA ASP A 106 18.56 3.38 3.92
C ASP A 106 18.06 3.04 5.34
N PRO A 107 18.16 1.76 5.76
CA PRO A 107 17.67 1.34 7.06
C PRO A 107 18.42 2.00 8.23
N ALA A 108 19.71 2.29 8.06
CA ALA A 108 20.54 2.89 9.12
C ALA A 108 20.11 4.32 9.44
N ARG A 109 19.62 5.06 8.44
CA ARG A 109 19.06 6.41 8.60
C ARG A 109 17.55 6.44 8.69
N ARG A 110 16.90 5.27 8.60
CA ARG A 110 15.44 5.11 8.48
C ARG A 110 14.86 6.06 7.42
N ALA A 111 15.48 6.07 6.24
CA ALA A 111 15.15 7.00 5.15
C ALA A 111 14.79 6.26 3.86
N ALA A 112 13.85 6.81 3.11
CA ALA A 112 13.44 6.34 1.80
C ALA A 112 13.75 7.40 0.73
N VAL A 113 14.34 6.99 -0.39
CA VAL A 113 14.72 7.89 -1.49
C VAL A 113 13.88 7.56 -2.72
N GLY A 114 13.36 8.60 -3.38
CA GLY A 114 12.54 8.47 -4.59
C GLY A 114 11.15 7.89 -4.33
N GLN A 115 10.68 7.94 -3.08
CA GLN A 115 9.42 7.33 -2.69
C GLN A 115 8.21 8.09 -3.24
N ARG A 116 7.28 7.37 -3.85
CA ARG A 116 6.11 7.95 -4.54
C ARG A 116 4.95 6.96 -4.59
N ILE A 117 3.73 7.48 -4.51
CA ILE A 117 2.51 6.76 -4.88
C ILE A 117 2.29 6.97 -6.37
N VAL A 118 2.10 5.90 -7.13
CA VAL A 118 1.86 5.95 -8.58
C VAL A 118 0.46 5.41 -8.84
N PHE A 119 -0.41 6.20 -9.45
CA PHE A 119 -1.73 5.77 -9.90
C PHE A 119 -1.70 5.30 -11.36
N ALA A 120 -2.34 4.16 -11.62
CA ALA A 120 -2.58 3.63 -12.95
C ALA A 120 -3.67 4.44 -13.69
N PRO A 121 -3.73 4.40 -15.02
CA PRO A 121 -4.70 5.20 -15.79
C PRO A 121 -6.15 4.90 -15.41
N GLY A 122 -6.46 3.64 -15.09
CA GLY A 122 -7.78 3.19 -14.67
C GLY A 122 -8.32 3.90 -13.42
N ALA A 123 -7.43 4.42 -12.55
CA ALA A 123 -7.83 5.14 -11.34
C ALA A 123 -8.67 6.40 -11.63
N ALA A 124 -8.51 6.99 -12.81
CA ALA A 124 -9.30 8.14 -13.24
C ALA A 124 -10.82 7.84 -13.28
N HIS A 125 -11.20 6.57 -13.45
CA HIS A 125 -12.59 6.12 -13.54
C HIS A 125 -13.16 5.59 -12.21
N MET A 126 -12.36 5.54 -11.14
CA MET A 126 -12.83 5.07 -9.84
C MET A 126 -13.89 6.00 -9.26
N SER A 127 -14.79 5.43 -8.44
CA SER A 127 -15.65 6.21 -7.56
C SER A 127 -14.83 7.01 -6.54
N GLU A 128 -15.42 8.03 -5.93
CA GLU A 128 -14.77 8.80 -4.86
C GLU A 128 -14.38 7.92 -3.67
N THR A 129 -15.30 7.05 -3.23
CA THR A 129 -15.03 6.10 -2.15
C THR A 129 -13.88 5.16 -2.49
N GLY A 130 -13.86 4.60 -3.70
CA GLY A 130 -12.79 3.70 -4.13
C GLY A 130 -11.44 4.40 -4.16
N LEU A 131 -11.39 5.62 -4.71
CA LEU A 131 -10.15 6.41 -4.76
C LEU A 131 -9.63 6.76 -3.36
N ARG A 132 -10.51 7.13 -2.42
CA ARG A 132 -10.12 7.40 -1.03
C ARG A 132 -9.49 6.18 -0.37
N ILE A 133 -10.11 5.00 -0.55
CA ILE A 133 -9.58 3.74 -0.02
C ILE A 133 -8.19 3.47 -0.60
N VAL A 134 -8.02 3.51 -1.93
CA VAL A 134 -6.71 3.26 -2.55
C VAL A 134 -5.67 4.28 -2.08
N LEU A 135 -6.02 5.57 -1.98
CA LEU A 135 -5.09 6.59 -1.51
C LEU A 135 -4.61 6.34 -0.08
N ALA A 136 -5.54 6.05 0.85
CA ALA A 136 -5.18 5.77 2.24
C ALA A 136 -4.38 4.47 2.38
N HIS A 137 -4.72 3.45 1.58
CA HIS A 137 -4.01 2.17 1.53
C HIS A 137 -2.56 2.38 1.09
N GLU A 138 -2.35 3.07 -0.03
CA GLU A 138 -1.00 3.36 -0.52
C GLU A 138 -0.24 4.29 0.42
N LEU A 139 -0.91 5.27 1.02
CA LEU A 139 -0.26 6.16 1.98
C LEU A 139 0.17 5.44 3.25
N PHE A 140 -0.53 4.38 3.67
CA PHE A 140 -0.04 3.53 4.76
C PHE A 140 1.26 2.81 4.37
N HIS A 141 1.33 2.19 3.18
CA HIS A 141 2.57 1.62 2.67
C HIS A 141 3.67 2.68 2.57
N TYR A 142 3.29 3.92 2.25
CA TYR A 142 4.22 5.04 2.20
C TYR A 142 4.81 5.33 3.59
N ALA A 143 3.96 5.46 4.60
CA ALA A 143 4.36 5.78 5.97
C ALA A 143 5.17 4.65 6.62
N ALA A 144 4.82 3.39 6.36
CA ALA A 144 5.48 2.23 6.95
C ALA A 144 6.77 1.79 6.23
N ARG A 145 7.05 2.34 5.03
CA ARG A 145 8.06 1.83 4.09
C ARG A 145 9.45 1.60 4.69
N THR A 146 9.88 2.46 5.61
CA THR A 146 11.21 2.40 6.24
C THR A 146 11.29 1.43 7.40
N ASP A 147 10.15 1.05 7.98
CA ASP A 147 10.07 0.09 9.07
C ASP A 147 9.78 -1.33 8.53
N THR A 148 9.17 -1.47 7.35
CA THR A 148 8.80 -2.75 6.73
C THR A 148 9.96 -3.41 5.97
N ALA A 149 10.27 -4.65 6.34
CA ALA A 149 11.28 -5.50 5.70
C ALA A 149 10.89 -5.86 4.26
N LEU A 150 11.90 -6.12 3.43
CA LEU A 150 11.69 -6.50 2.01
C LEU A 150 11.02 -7.87 1.86
N ASP A 151 11.25 -8.77 2.82
CA ASP A 151 10.71 -10.12 2.91
C ASP A 151 9.53 -10.24 3.89
N ALA A 152 8.95 -9.11 4.29
CA ALA A 152 7.75 -9.09 5.11
C ALA A 152 6.61 -9.87 4.44
N PRO A 153 5.79 -10.62 5.21
CA PRO A 153 4.66 -11.35 4.66
C PRO A 153 3.63 -10.39 4.06
N ARG A 154 3.44 -10.44 2.74
CA ARG A 154 2.57 -9.51 2.01
C ARG A 154 1.14 -9.53 2.51
N TRP A 155 0.60 -10.71 2.82
CA TRP A 155 -0.78 -10.81 3.28
C TRP A 155 -1.04 -9.92 4.51
N LEU A 156 -0.07 -9.79 5.41
CA LEU A 156 -0.23 -8.95 6.60
C LEU A 156 0.04 -7.49 6.30
N THR A 157 0.97 -7.17 5.40
CA THR A 157 1.18 -5.79 4.96
C THR A 157 -0.06 -5.22 4.29
N GLU A 158 -0.67 -6.00 3.39
CA GLU A 158 -1.90 -5.65 2.69
C GLU A 158 -3.11 -5.61 3.63
N GLY A 159 -3.25 -6.57 4.55
CA GLY A 159 -4.36 -6.60 5.50
C GLY A 159 -4.39 -5.39 6.42
N VAL A 160 -3.22 -4.91 6.87
CA VAL A 160 -3.13 -3.70 7.70
C VAL A 160 -3.33 -2.43 6.88
N ALA A 161 -2.83 -2.37 5.63
CA ALA A 161 -3.12 -1.26 4.73
C ALA A 161 -4.63 -1.12 4.50
N ASP A 162 -5.33 -2.23 4.27
CA ASP A 162 -6.79 -2.27 4.14
C ASP A 162 -7.52 -1.96 5.46
N PHE A 163 -6.96 -2.33 6.61
CA PHE A 163 -7.51 -1.94 7.90
C PHE A 163 -7.50 -0.42 8.11
N VAL A 164 -6.44 0.26 7.69
CA VAL A 164 -6.33 1.72 7.75
C VAL A 164 -7.29 2.39 6.78
N ALA A 165 -7.41 1.85 5.56
CA ALA A 165 -8.07 2.51 4.45
C ALA A 165 -9.57 2.25 4.32
N ARG A 166 -10.00 1.01 4.62
CA ARG A 166 -11.38 0.60 4.35
C ARG A 166 -12.29 1.00 5.52
N PRO A 167 -13.50 1.52 5.25
CA PRO A 167 -14.47 1.76 6.29
C PRO A 167 -14.85 0.44 6.98
N LYS A 168 -15.17 0.48 8.27
CA LYS A 168 -15.70 -0.69 8.98
C LYS A 168 -17.09 -1.04 8.41
N THR A 169 -17.18 -2.12 7.64
CA THR A 169 -18.44 -2.67 7.13
C THR A 169 -18.84 -3.94 7.87
N THR A 170 -20.12 -4.30 7.81
CA THR A 170 -20.58 -5.63 8.23
C THR A 170 -19.83 -6.72 7.46
N LEU A 171 -19.48 -7.81 8.12
CA LEU A 171 -18.86 -8.98 7.50
C LEU A 171 -19.90 -9.73 6.64
N PRO A 172 -19.49 -10.35 5.52
CA PRO A 172 -20.35 -11.28 4.80
C PRO A 172 -20.82 -12.44 5.69
N THR A 173 -22.06 -12.90 5.51
CA THR A 173 -22.65 -14.00 6.30
C THR A 173 -21.83 -15.30 6.18
N ASP A 174 -21.14 -15.51 5.07
CA ASP A 174 -20.32 -16.68 4.78
C ASP A 174 -18.82 -16.48 5.08
N ALA A 175 -18.42 -15.37 5.69
CA ALA A 175 -17.01 -15.04 5.95
C ALA A 175 -16.27 -16.10 6.79
N VAL A 176 -16.97 -16.79 7.72
CA VAL A 176 -16.38 -17.89 8.49
C VAL A 176 -16.02 -19.10 7.62
N SER A 177 -16.80 -19.37 6.57
CA SER A 177 -16.62 -20.56 5.71
C SER A 177 -15.34 -20.52 4.88
N VAL A 178 -14.83 -19.32 4.61
CA VAL A 178 -13.60 -19.06 3.84
C VAL A 178 -12.36 -18.94 4.72
N VAL A 179 -12.49 -19.08 6.04
CA VAL A 179 -11.38 -19.01 7.01
C VAL A 179 -11.13 -20.37 7.65
N GLN A 180 -10.51 -21.25 6.87
CA GLN A 180 -10.05 -22.57 7.34
C GLN A 180 -8.61 -22.56 7.86
N SER A 181 -7.84 -21.53 7.48
CA SER A 181 -6.44 -21.33 7.85
C SER A 181 -6.14 -19.83 7.96
N MET A 182 -4.97 -19.51 8.53
CA MET A 182 -4.40 -18.16 8.44
C MET A 182 -4.20 -17.74 6.98
N PRO A 183 -4.32 -16.44 6.63
CA PRO A 183 -4.00 -15.98 5.28
C PRO A 183 -2.52 -16.23 4.98
N SER A 184 -2.21 -16.37 3.70
CA SER A 184 -0.84 -16.58 3.22
C SER A 184 -0.57 -15.79 1.95
N ASP A 185 0.71 -15.55 1.67
CA ASP A 185 1.14 -14.84 0.45
C ASP A 185 0.71 -15.55 -0.84
N THR A 186 0.62 -16.89 -0.81
CA THR A 186 0.15 -17.68 -1.94
C THR A 186 -1.29 -17.34 -2.34
N ASP A 187 -2.12 -16.89 -1.39
CA ASP A 187 -3.50 -16.50 -1.67
C ASP A 187 -3.57 -15.23 -2.53
N LEU A 188 -2.53 -14.38 -2.50
CA LEU A 188 -2.45 -13.13 -3.25
C LEU A 188 -1.86 -13.30 -4.66
N ASP A 189 -1.21 -14.41 -4.95
CA ASP A 189 -0.46 -14.59 -6.20
C ASP A 189 -1.36 -14.76 -7.42
N THR A 190 -2.58 -15.28 -7.25
CA THR A 190 -3.52 -15.56 -8.34
C THR A 190 -4.47 -14.39 -8.61
N PRO A 191 -4.37 -13.67 -9.75
CA PRO A 191 -5.30 -12.58 -10.08
C PRO A 191 -6.77 -13.01 -10.11
N GLY A 192 -7.68 -12.03 -10.01
CA GLY A 192 -9.13 -12.25 -10.05
C GLY A 192 -9.75 -12.53 -8.67
N PRO A 193 -10.91 -13.21 -8.61
CA PRO A 193 -11.71 -13.34 -7.39
C PRO A 193 -10.97 -13.96 -6.19
N GLN A 194 -10.01 -14.85 -6.44
CA GLN A 194 -9.21 -15.46 -5.38
C GLN A 194 -8.35 -14.43 -4.64
N ARG A 195 -7.64 -13.57 -5.38
CA ARG A 195 -6.86 -12.46 -4.79
C ARG A 195 -7.76 -11.49 -4.06
N SER A 196 -8.92 -11.12 -4.63
CA SER A 196 -9.88 -10.24 -3.93
C SER A 196 -10.30 -10.81 -2.57
N LEU A 197 -10.63 -12.11 -2.52
CA LEU A 197 -10.94 -12.80 -1.28
C LEU A 197 -9.74 -12.87 -0.32
N ALA A 198 -8.52 -13.00 -0.84
CA ALA A 198 -7.31 -12.99 -0.02
C ALA A 198 -7.09 -11.63 0.69
N TYR A 199 -7.29 -10.52 -0.03
CA TYR A 199 -7.31 -9.18 0.57
C TYR A 199 -8.41 -9.06 1.63
N ASP A 200 -9.62 -9.55 1.35
CA ASP A 200 -10.72 -9.51 2.33
C ASP A 200 -10.39 -10.32 3.59
N ARG A 201 -9.83 -11.53 3.45
CA ARG A 201 -9.39 -12.35 4.59
C ARG A 201 -8.30 -11.66 5.40
N ALA A 202 -7.31 -11.06 4.73
CA ALA A 202 -6.24 -10.31 5.39
C ALA A 202 -6.76 -9.09 6.15
N TRP A 203 -7.67 -8.34 5.53
CA TRP A 203 -8.35 -7.21 6.14
C TRP A 203 -9.18 -7.61 7.36
N TRP A 204 -9.97 -8.69 7.26
CA TRP A 204 -10.74 -9.21 8.38
C TRP A 204 -9.86 -9.70 9.52
N PHE A 205 -8.71 -10.31 9.23
CA PHE A 205 -7.74 -10.67 10.26
C PHE A 205 -7.23 -9.43 11.01
N ALA A 206 -6.85 -8.36 10.29
CA ALA A 206 -6.40 -7.12 10.91
C ALA A 206 -7.51 -6.48 11.77
N ARG A 207 -8.76 -6.47 11.28
CA ARG A 207 -9.94 -6.04 12.05
C ARG A 207 -10.13 -6.87 13.31
N PHE A 208 -10.06 -8.20 13.21
CA PHE A 208 -10.14 -9.09 14.36
C PHE A 208 -9.09 -8.76 15.42
N VAL A 209 -7.83 -8.58 15.03
CA VAL A 209 -6.77 -8.25 15.99
C VAL A 209 -7.04 -6.89 16.64
N ALA A 210 -7.45 -5.89 15.86
CA ALA A 210 -7.78 -4.58 16.39
C ALA A 210 -8.99 -4.59 17.33
N ASP A 211 -10.05 -5.33 17.00
CA ASP A 211 -11.26 -5.40 17.82
C ASP A 211 -11.05 -6.25 19.09
N ALA A 212 -10.26 -7.33 19.02
CA ALA A 212 -10.03 -8.24 20.15
C ALA A 212 -8.87 -7.81 21.08
N TYR A 213 -7.86 -7.10 20.55
CA TYR A 213 -6.64 -6.74 21.29
C TYR A 213 -6.31 -5.24 21.24
N GLY A 214 -7.01 -4.45 20.44
CA GLY A 214 -6.76 -3.02 20.25
C GLY A 214 -5.85 -2.71 19.06
N THR A 215 -5.98 -1.50 18.50
CA THR A 215 -5.19 -1.03 17.35
C THR A 215 -3.70 -0.93 17.65
N ALA A 216 -3.32 -0.58 18.89
CA ALA A 216 -1.92 -0.57 19.32
C ALA A 216 -1.29 -1.98 19.21
N LYS A 217 -2.04 -3.02 19.59
CA LYS A 217 -1.58 -4.41 19.45
C LYS A 217 -1.51 -4.88 18.00
N LEU A 218 -2.39 -4.40 17.13
CA LEU A 218 -2.26 -4.64 15.68
C LEU A 218 -0.96 -4.01 15.14
N ARG A 219 -0.64 -2.77 15.53
CA ARG A 219 0.61 -2.11 15.12
C ARG A 219 1.84 -2.83 15.68
N GLU A 220 1.83 -3.24 16.95
CA GLU A 220 2.92 -4.04 17.55
C GLU A 220 3.10 -5.37 16.80
N LEU A 221 2.00 -6.06 16.45
CA LEU A 221 2.05 -7.29 15.69
C LEU A 221 2.67 -7.06 14.31
N TYR A 222 2.21 -6.03 13.59
CA TYR A 222 2.78 -5.64 12.29
C TYR A 222 4.29 -5.44 12.38
N LEU A 223 4.77 -4.67 13.36
CA LEU A 223 6.21 -4.44 13.53
C LEU A 223 6.96 -5.74 13.86
N ALA A 224 6.39 -6.62 14.68
CA ALA A 224 7.01 -7.89 15.06
C ALA A 224 7.09 -8.91 13.90
N THR A 225 6.17 -8.84 12.93
CA THR A 225 6.06 -9.79 11.80
C THR A 225 6.54 -9.25 10.47
N CYS A 226 6.54 -7.93 10.29
CA CYS A 226 6.85 -7.26 9.03
C CYS A 226 8.05 -6.31 9.17
N GLY A 227 8.53 -6.04 10.39
CA GLY A 227 9.64 -5.14 10.63
C GLY A 227 11.01 -5.71 10.23
N VAL A 228 12.03 -4.86 10.13
CA VAL A 228 13.42 -5.34 9.94
C VAL A 228 13.82 -6.30 11.07
N GLY A 229 14.25 -7.52 10.71
CA GLY A 229 14.58 -8.56 11.70
C GLY A 229 13.36 -9.19 12.37
N HIS A 230 12.19 -9.13 11.70
CA HIS A 230 10.95 -9.72 12.19
C HIS A 230 11.08 -11.21 12.53
N SER A 231 10.18 -11.65 13.40
CA SER A 231 9.99 -13.07 13.70
C SER A 231 8.96 -13.69 12.76
N ASP A 232 8.87 -15.02 12.76
CA ASP A 232 7.72 -15.71 12.16
C ASP A 232 6.43 -15.37 12.92
N LEU A 233 5.29 -15.51 12.25
CA LEU A 233 3.98 -15.18 12.80
C LEU A 233 3.71 -15.88 14.14
N ALA A 234 4.04 -17.16 14.27
CA ALA A 234 3.73 -17.91 15.49
C ALA A 234 4.54 -17.39 16.69
N THR A 235 5.78 -16.99 16.46
CA THR A 235 6.60 -16.34 17.50
C THR A 235 6.08 -14.95 17.84
N ALA A 236 5.78 -14.13 16.85
CA ALA A 236 5.26 -12.78 17.05
C ALA A 236 3.90 -12.79 17.78
N THR A 237 2.98 -13.68 17.44
CA THR A 237 1.67 -13.75 18.11
C THR A 237 1.80 -14.16 19.57
N ARG A 238 2.70 -15.09 19.90
CA ARG A 238 2.98 -15.46 21.30
C ARG A 238 3.54 -14.27 22.08
N GLN A 239 4.48 -13.53 21.52
CA GLN A 239 5.13 -12.40 22.18
C GLN A 239 4.21 -11.19 22.34
N VAL A 240 3.44 -10.84 21.30
CA VAL A 240 2.64 -9.61 21.26
C VAL A 240 1.25 -9.81 21.84
N LEU A 241 0.59 -10.92 21.46
CA LEU A 241 -0.82 -11.21 21.79
C LEU A 241 -0.98 -12.24 22.91
N GLY A 242 0.09 -12.92 23.33
CA GLY A 242 0.05 -13.93 24.38
C GLY A 242 -0.68 -15.22 23.98
N ILE A 243 -0.81 -15.49 22.68
CA ILE A 243 -1.55 -16.65 22.15
C ILE A 243 -0.76 -17.34 21.04
N ASP A 244 -0.87 -18.66 20.97
CA ASP A 244 -0.31 -19.43 19.87
C ASP A 244 -1.16 -19.30 18.59
N ALA A 245 -0.61 -19.76 17.46
CA ALA A 245 -1.27 -19.63 16.16
C ALA A 245 -2.60 -20.40 16.08
N ALA A 246 -2.70 -21.57 16.74
CA ALA A 246 -3.91 -22.38 16.74
C ALA A 246 -5.06 -21.71 17.52
N GLY A 247 -4.75 -21.19 18.71
CA GLY A 247 -5.67 -20.40 19.52
C GLY A 247 -6.08 -19.10 18.83
N LEU A 248 -5.15 -18.45 18.11
CA LEU A 248 -5.45 -17.25 17.33
C LEU A 248 -6.44 -17.53 16.21
N LEU A 249 -6.20 -18.58 15.42
CA LEU A 249 -7.12 -19.01 14.35
C LEU A 249 -8.52 -19.32 14.90
N ALA A 250 -8.59 -20.07 16.00
CA ALA A 250 -9.87 -20.42 16.63
C ALA A 250 -10.62 -19.18 17.15
N ARG A 251 -9.90 -18.17 17.67
CA ARG A 251 -10.51 -16.88 18.08
C ARG A 251 -10.98 -16.08 16.87
N TRP A 252 -10.19 -16.03 15.80
CA TRP A 252 -10.57 -15.33 14.59
C TRP A 252 -11.82 -15.92 13.94
N GLN A 253 -11.91 -17.26 13.87
CA GLN A 253 -13.09 -17.97 13.38
C GLN A 253 -14.35 -17.65 14.19
N ARG A 254 -14.24 -17.53 15.52
CA ARG A 254 -15.36 -17.10 16.37
C ARG A 254 -15.77 -15.65 16.09
N TRP A 255 -14.80 -14.74 16.00
CA TRP A 255 -15.07 -13.33 15.68
C TRP A 255 -15.75 -13.14 14.32
N LEU A 256 -15.49 -14.01 13.34
CA LEU A 256 -16.18 -13.98 12.04
C LEU A 256 -17.63 -14.48 12.09
N ALA A 257 -18.00 -15.22 13.14
CA ALA A 257 -19.33 -15.80 13.30
C ALA A 257 -20.24 -14.97 14.23
N ASP A 258 -19.67 -13.99 14.93
CA ASP A 258 -20.37 -13.04 15.80
C ASP A 258 -20.95 -11.85 15.01
#